data_AF-A0A962YK64-F1
#
_entry.id   AF-A0A962YK64-F1
#
_cell.length_a   1.000
_cell.length_b   1.000
_cell.length_c   1.000
_cell.angle_alpha   90.00
_cell.angle_beta   90.00
_cell.angle_gamma   90.00
#
_symmetry.space_group_name_H-M   'P 1'
#
loop_
_entity.id
_entity.type
_entity.pdbx_description
1 polymer ?
#
loop_
_entity_poly.entity_id
_entity_poly.type
_entity_poly.pdbx_seq_one_letter_code
_entity_poly.pdbx_strand_id
1 'polypeptide(L)'
;MKTQANITGISASQIKNTYRGLVAGAALGAGLAQNVDADSSDYYRDALLNPSKAVLLTEHSGRVTIFDGLDDHLVDQALDQQYERIGRMMFVRTRHVRQDGSVESDDDCD
;
A
#
# COMPACT_ATOMS: atom_id res chain seq x y z
N MET A 1 8.85 20.06 -45.22
CA MET A 1 9.15 18.62 -45.05
C MET A 1 9.78 18.45 -43.67
N LYS A 2 9.13 17.69 -42.79
CA LYS A 2 9.52 17.48 -41.38
C LYS A 2 10.23 16.13 -41.25
N THR A 3 11.40 16.09 -40.61
CA THR A 3 12.00 14.89 -39.98
C THR A 3 12.97 15.38 -38.90
N GLN A 4 12.48 15.68 -37.69
CA GLN A 4 12.36 14.81 -36.50
C GLN A 4 13.71 14.40 -35.91
N ALA A 5 13.95 14.96 -34.71
CA ALA A 5 15.16 14.93 -33.92
C ALA A 5 15.36 13.58 -33.21
N ASN A 6 16.62 13.17 -33.15
CA ASN A 6 17.13 12.14 -32.27
C ASN A 6 17.15 12.72 -30.84
N ILE A 7 16.25 12.24 -29.99
CA ILE A 7 16.33 12.40 -28.55
C ILE A 7 16.00 11.02 -28.00
N THR A 8 16.97 10.39 -27.36
CA THR A 8 16.88 9.09 -26.71
C THR A 8 15.92 9.25 -25.52
N GLY A 9 14.63 9.19 -25.83
CA GLY A 9 13.54 9.38 -24.89
C GLY A 9 12.99 8.04 -24.39
N ILE A 10 12.76 7.99 -23.08
CA ILE A 10 11.68 7.30 -22.36
C ILE A 10 11.47 5.84 -22.81
N SER A 11 11.66 4.83 -21.97
CA SER A 11 10.76 4.63 -20.85
C SER A 11 11.08 3.28 -20.21
N ALA A 12 11.21 3.26 -18.89
CA ALA A 12 11.07 2.06 -18.06
C ALA A 12 9.59 1.60 -18.06
N SER A 13 9.04 1.27 -19.23
CA SER A 13 7.73 0.64 -19.38
C SER A 13 7.88 -0.81 -19.85
N GLN A 14 8.65 -1.58 -19.07
CA GLN A 14 8.43 -3.03 -18.96
C GLN A 14 7.20 -3.30 -18.06
N ILE A 15 6.06 -2.71 -18.41
CA ILE A 15 4.76 -3.12 -17.86
C ILE A 15 3.85 -3.31 -19.06
N LYS A 16 4.05 -4.40 -19.79
CA LYS A 16 3.05 -4.92 -20.71
C LYS A 16 2.50 -6.20 -20.12
N ASN A 17 1.56 -6.00 -19.19
CA ASN A 17 0.55 -6.99 -18.83
C ASN A 17 -0.14 -7.46 -20.11
N THR A 18 0.04 -8.72 -20.48
CA THR A 18 -0.73 -9.37 -21.55
C THR A 18 -1.04 -10.78 -21.08
N TYR A 19 -2.04 -10.91 -20.21
CA TYR A 19 -2.62 -12.19 -19.84
C TYR A 19 -3.50 -12.68 -21.00
N ARG A 20 -2.88 -13.37 -21.97
CA ARG A 20 -3.58 -14.30 -22.85
C ARG A 20 -3.47 -15.69 -22.25
N GLY A 21 -4.49 -16.08 -21.49
CA GLY A 21 -4.62 -17.43 -20.96
C GLY A 21 -6.06 -17.91 -21.07
N LEU A 22 -6.46 -18.37 -22.27
CA LEU A 22 -7.62 -19.23 -22.43
C LEU A 22 -7.17 -20.64 -22.06
N VAL A 23 -7.53 -21.09 -20.85
CA VAL A 23 -7.39 -22.49 -20.44
C VAL A 23 -8.78 -23.07 -20.23
N ALA A 24 -9.26 -23.72 -21.28
CA ALA A 24 -10.34 -24.69 -21.19
C ALA A 24 -9.75 -26.00 -20.66
N GLY A 25 -10.28 -26.51 -19.55
CA GLY A 25 -9.85 -27.82 -19.03
C GLY A 25 -10.27 -28.02 -17.58
N ALA A 26 -11.24 -28.89 -17.37
CA ALA A 26 -11.78 -29.25 -16.07
C ALA A 26 -10.72 -29.91 -15.17
N ALA A 27 -10.56 -29.40 -13.95
CA ALA A 27 -10.05 -30.15 -12.81
C ALA A 27 -10.70 -29.58 -11.53
N LEU A 28 -11.44 -30.43 -10.84
CA LEU A 28 -11.98 -30.20 -9.50
C LEU A 28 -10.82 -30.35 -8.49
N GLY A 29 -10.63 -29.34 -7.64
CA GLY A 29 -9.89 -29.48 -6.38
C GLY A 29 -8.45 -28.95 -6.38
N ALA A 30 -8.17 -28.17 -5.34
CA ALA A 30 -6.88 -27.64 -4.89
C ALA A 30 -6.27 -26.49 -5.72
N GLY A 31 -6.31 -25.28 -5.15
CA GLY A 31 -5.46 -24.18 -5.60
C GLY A 31 -6.08 -22.79 -5.61
N LEU A 32 -6.91 -22.42 -4.63
CA LEU A 32 -7.08 -21.00 -4.32
C LEU A 32 -5.85 -20.55 -3.52
N ALA A 33 -4.72 -20.36 -4.20
CA ALA A 33 -3.66 -19.49 -3.69
C ALA A 33 -4.19 -18.06 -3.79
N GLN A 34 -5.02 -17.68 -2.83
CA GLN A 34 -5.44 -16.31 -2.64
C GLN A 34 -4.20 -15.56 -2.16
N ASN A 35 -3.64 -14.71 -3.01
CA ASN A 35 -2.72 -13.67 -2.57
C ASN A 35 -3.58 -12.66 -1.81
N VAL A 36 -3.75 -12.86 -0.50
CA VAL A 36 -4.64 -12.02 0.35
C VAL A 36 -3.90 -10.80 0.93
N ASP A 37 -2.59 -10.68 0.69
CA ASP A 37 -1.75 -9.72 1.41
C ASP A 37 -1.74 -8.30 0.82
N ALA A 38 -2.19 -8.11 -0.42
CA ALA A 38 -2.20 -6.79 -1.07
C ALA A 38 -3.38 -5.89 -0.65
N ASP A 39 -4.46 -6.46 -0.12
CA ASP A 39 -5.70 -5.71 0.16
C ASP A 39 -5.61 -4.92 1.49
N SER A 40 -4.93 -5.47 2.50
CA SER A 40 -4.83 -4.83 3.81
C SER A 40 -3.90 -3.63 3.83
N SER A 41 -2.77 -3.68 3.12
CA SER A 41 -1.83 -2.54 3.04
C SER A 41 -2.44 -1.34 2.33
N ASP A 42 -3.17 -1.60 1.25
CA ASP A 42 -3.83 -0.58 0.45
C ASP A 42 -5.01 0.03 1.22
N TYR A 43 -5.77 -0.81 1.93
CA TYR A 43 -6.83 -0.35 2.82
C TYR A 43 -6.31 0.59 3.91
N TYR A 44 -5.23 0.24 4.61
CA TYR A 44 -4.69 1.08 5.68
C TYR A 44 -4.18 2.42 5.16
N ARG A 45 -3.52 2.41 4.00
CA ARG A 45 -3.07 3.64 3.34
C ARG A 45 -4.24 4.55 2.99
N ASP A 46 -5.31 4.00 2.40
CA ASP A 46 -6.49 4.77 2.02
C ASP A 46 -7.25 5.28 3.26
N ALA A 47 -7.43 4.45 4.30
CA ALA A 47 -8.07 4.86 5.54
C ALA A 47 -7.30 5.97 6.28
N LEU A 48 -5.97 5.99 6.14
CA LEU A 48 -5.10 6.98 6.76
C LEU A 48 -5.12 8.32 6.00
N LEU A 49 -4.83 8.27 4.69
CA LEU A 49 -4.62 9.48 3.86
C LEU A 49 -5.90 10.00 3.19
N ASN A 50 -6.87 9.13 2.90
CA ASN A 50 -8.11 9.48 2.22
C ASN A 50 -9.32 8.77 2.84
N PRO A 51 -9.63 9.06 4.12
CA PRO A 51 -10.65 8.34 4.86
C PRO A 51 -12.03 8.48 4.22
N SER A 52 -12.75 7.37 4.12
CA SER A 52 -14.16 7.42 3.76
C SER A 52 -14.99 8.09 4.87
N LYS A 53 -16.19 8.59 4.53
CA LYS A 53 -17.13 9.15 5.52
C LYS A 53 -17.48 8.16 6.64
N ALA A 54 -17.53 6.87 6.32
CA ALA A 54 -17.80 5.83 7.32
C ALA A 54 -16.66 5.74 8.35
N VAL A 55 -15.41 5.82 7.91
CA VAL A 55 -14.23 5.84 8.80
C VAL A 55 -14.29 7.07 9.71
N LEU A 56 -14.53 8.25 9.14
CA LEU A 56 -14.63 9.51 9.91
C LEU A 56 -15.73 9.47 10.98
N LEU A 57 -16.91 8.94 10.66
CA LEU A 57 -18.01 8.81 11.62
C LEU A 57 -17.62 7.93 12.81
N THR A 58 -16.91 6.85 12.52
CA THR A 58 -16.50 5.91 13.56
C THR A 58 -15.38 6.45 14.43
N GLU A 59 -14.43 7.16 13.85
CA GLU A 59 -13.41 7.91 14.59
C GLU A 59 -14.08 8.97 15.48
N HIS A 60 -15.05 9.71 14.96
CA HIS A 60 -15.78 10.72 15.73
C HIS A 60 -16.54 10.12 16.94
N SER A 61 -17.03 8.89 16.83
CA SER A 61 -17.63 8.16 17.96
C SER A 61 -16.63 7.72 19.04
N GLY A 62 -15.35 8.05 18.89
CA GLY A 62 -14.30 7.72 19.86
C GLY A 62 -13.61 6.39 19.59
N ARG A 63 -13.82 5.77 18.42
CA ARG A 63 -13.10 4.55 18.05
C ARG A 63 -11.67 4.87 17.65
N VAL A 64 -10.72 4.08 18.16
CA VAL A 64 -9.32 4.11 17.74
C VAL A 64 -9.11 3.08 16.64
N THR A 65 -8.49 3.48 15.54
CA THR A 65 -8.08 2.57 14.46
C THR A 65 -6.61 2.19 14.65
N ILE A 66 -6.33 0.88 14.63
CA ILE A 66 -4.96 0.36 14.70
C ILE A 66 -4.47 0.15 13.27
N PHE A 67 -3.41 0.86 12.91
CA PHE A 67 -2.70 0.71 11.65
C PHE A 67 -1.45 -0.13 11.90
N ASP A 68 -1.34 -1.22 11.15
CA ASP A 68 -0.33 -2.24 11.36
C ASP A 68 0.56 -2.37 10.12
N GLY A 69 1.88 -2.47 10.33
CA GLY A 69 2.80 -2.70 9.23
C GLY A 69 2.82 -1.53 8.25
N LEU A 70 2.79 -0.29 8.72
CA LEU A 70 2.95 0.88 7.86
C LEU A 70 4.42 1.26 7.74
N ASP A 71 4.81 1.74 6.56
CA ASP A 71 6.15 2.31 6.36
C ASP A 71 6.27 3.63 7.12
N ASP A 72 7.45 3.90 7.69
CA ASP A 72 7.74 5.11 8.48
C ASP A 72 7.42 6.41 7.75
N HIS A 73 7.72 6.52 6.45
CA HIS A 73 7.35 7.68 5.64
C HIS A 73 5.84 7.94 5.59
N LEU A 74 5.02 6.89 5.66
CA LEU A 74 3.56 7.01 5.65
C LEU A 74 3.05 7.47 7.02
N VAL A 75 3.70 7.01 8.09
CA VAL A 75 3.42 7.48 9.46
C VAL A 75 3.76 8.96 9.59
N ASP A 76 4.94 9.38 9.14
CA ASP A 76 5.35 10.80 9.12
C ASP A 76 4.35 11.67 8.35
N GLN A 77 3.94 11.20 7.17
CA GLN A 77 2.94 11.89 6.36
C GLN A 77 1.60 12.04 7.09
N ALA A 78 1.18 11.01 7.84
CA ALA A 78 -0.05 11.06 8.62
C ALA A 78 0.07 12.01 9.82
N LEU A 79 1.22 12.07 10.48
CA LEU A 79 1.48 13.02 11.57
C LEU A 79 1.35 14.47 11.09
N ASP A 80 1.83 14.76 9.88
CA ASP A 80 1.76 16.09 9.29
C ASP A 80 0.36 16.45 8.78
N GLN A 81 -0.30 15.54 8.05
CA GLN A 81 -1.55 15.84 7.35
C GLN A 81 -2.81 15.57 8.17
N GLN A 82 -2.74 14.66 9.15
CA GLN A 82 -3.90 14.16 9.89
C GLN A 82 -3.84 14.54 11.38
N TYR A 83 -3.25 15.70 11.70
CA TYR A 83 -3.05 16.18 13.07
C TYR A 83 -4.31 16.12 13.95
N GLU A 84 -5.47 16.53 13.43
CA GLU A 84 -6.74 16.52 14.18
C GLU A 84 -7.30 15.11 14.45
N ARG A 85 -6.81 14.10 13.73
CA ARG A 85 -7.27 12.72 13.80
C ARG A 85 -6.29 11.80 14.51
N ILE A 86 -5.03 12.19 14.63
CA ILE A 86 -3.95 11.34 15.14
C ILE A 86 -4.23 10.77 16.53
N GLY A 87 -4.94 11.50 17.39
CA GLY A 87 -5.34 11.02 18.73
C GLY A 87 -6.32 9.84 18.71
N ARG A 88 -6.85 9.46 17.53
CA ARG A 88 -7.73 8.31 17.30
C ARG A 88 -7.05 7.24 16.45
N MET A 89 -5.73 7.32 16.28
CA MET A 89 -4.94 6.40 15.49
C MET A 89 -3.87 5.78 16.39
N MET A 90 -3.62 4.49 16.22
CA MET A 90 -2.52 3.79 16.86
C MET A 90 -1.71 3.10 15.77
N PHE A 91 -0.40 3.34 15.74
CA PHE A 91 0.51 2.69 14.80
C PHE A 91 1.25 1.57 15.51
N VAL A 92 1.30 0.40 14.89
CA VAL A 92 2.01 -0.78 15.38
C VAL A 92 2.86 -1.41 14.27
N ARG A 93 3.98 -2.04 14.65
CA ARG A 93 4.94 -2.67 13.73
C ARG A 93 5.29 -1.79 12.53
N THR A 94 5.62 -0.52 12.81
CA THR A 94 6.08 0.40 11.77
C THR A 94 7.35 -0.15 11.13
N ARG A 95 7.39 -0.12 9.80
CA ARG A 95 8.51 -0.60 8.98
C ARG A 95 9.43 0.55 8.64
N HIS A 96 10.69 0.46 9.04
CA HIS A 96 11.70 1.45 8.71
C HIS A 96 12.34 1.13 7.37
N VAL A 97 12.05 1.94 6.34
CA VAL A 97 12.56 1.72 4.99
C VAL A 97 13.87 2.49 4.81
N ARG A 98 14.97 1.77 4.60
CA ARG A 98 16.28 2.37 4.35
C ARG A 98 16.48 2.78 2.89
N GLN A 99 17.49 3.62 2.65
CA GLN A 99 17.86 4.06 1.29
C GLN A 99 18.29 2.92 0.36
N ASP A 100 18.75 1.78 0.90
CA ASP A 100 19.10 0.59 0.13
C ASP A 100 17.90 -0.32 -0.16
N GLY A 101 16.70 0.06 0.29
CA GLY A 101 15.47 -0.71 0.15
C GLY A 101 15.32 -1.83 1.18
N SER A 102 16.27 -1.98 2.13
CA SER A 102 16.07 -2.87 3.27
C SER A 102 14.99 -2.31 4.19
N VAL A 103 14.20 -3.22 4.75
CA VAL A 103 13.17 -2.89 5.74
C VAL A 103 13.60 -3.46 7.06
N GLU A 104 13.73 -2.61 8.06
CA GLU A 104 13.90 -3.05 9.45
C GLU A 104 12.57 -2.99 10.18
N SER A 105 12.29 -4.05 10.92
CA SER A 105 11.17 -4.13 11.84
C SER A 105 11.71 -4.10 13.27
N ASP A 106 11.15 -3.27 14.13
CA ASP A 106 11.57 -3.15 15.53
C ASP A 106 11.33 -4.44 16.37
N ASP A 107 10.62 -5.42 15.81
CA ASP A 107 10.37 -6.73 16.43
C ASP A 107 11.63 -7.63 16.49
N ASP A 108 12.74 -7.24 15.84
CA ASP A 108 13.98 -8.01 15.76
C ASP A 108 14.88 -7.87 17.02
N CYS A 109 14.27 -7.94 18.22
CA CYS A 109 14.99 -8.06 19.48
C CYS A 109 15.40 -9.52 19.75
N ASP A 110 16.65 -9.87 19.47
CA ASP A 110 17.36 -11.09 19.93
C ASP A 110 18.24 -10.81 21.17
#